data_AF-A0A2E1W6Q8-F1
#
_entry.id   AF-A0A2E1W6Q8-F1
#
_cell.length_a   1.000
_cell.length_b   1.000
_cell.length_c   1.000
_cell.angle_alpha   90.00
_cell.angle_beta   90.00
_cell.angle_gamma   90.00
#
_symmetry.space_group_name_H-M   'P 1'
#
loop_
_entity.id
_entity.type
_entity.pdbx_description
1 polymer ?
#
loop_
_entity_poly.entity_id
_entity_poly.type
_entity_poly.pdbx_seq_one_letter_code
_entity_poly.pdbx_strand_id
1 'polypeptide(L)'
;MNKVLIISYYWPPSGGAGVQRWLKFVKYLPQEGIEPIVLTIHPEFAAYPVLDESFKKDINPELKIHKTKATDYYKFYSVFKRNKQVPHGGIPPKSKSFKVRLSLALRNHFFIPDPRIGWNKYAFKKAMEIIQKESIKTVITTSPPHSTQLIGLKVKKAFPNINWVADLRDPWTDIYFYKNLNHSRWSDRQNRKKEKMVLSKADELIVVSQGMKDLFINKGLEGNRNKIHVIPNGYDSEDFILQSKISNERATISYVGTLNDDYDISGFIDALVRISNENENRIEFQFLGQLPKNIETAIESAGLKGVLNYKGYVEHSEAVKHAFSSDLLLLVVPNVTDNKGIITGKLFEYIATGNPIICLGPKDGDADMILREGGFGECFDYSDVNAIYEFLQRCLIEKSITSGNPTDRYKYSRKSLTNDLAKLLNRLGSKTRI
;
A
#
# COMPACT_ATOMS: atom_id res chain seq x y z
N MET A 1 7.03 -14.94 -26.28
CA MET A 1 6.68 -14.47 -24.91
C MET A 1 5.74 -13.28 -25.03
N ASN A 2 4.73 -13.16 -24.16
CA ASN A 2 3.78 -12.04 -24.20
C ASN A 2 4.45 -10.79 -23.58
N LYS A 3 4.73 -9.76 -24.37
CA LYS A 3 5.40 -8.53 -23.90
C LYS A 3 4.41 -7.52 -23.34
N VAL A 4 4.64 -7.07 -22.12
CA VAL A 4 3.77 -6.11 -21.43
C VAL A 4 4.57 -4.88 -20.99
N LEU A 5 4.13 -3.70 -21.41
CA LEU A 5 4.74 -2.43 -20.99
C LEU A 5 4.12 -1.96 -19.67
N ILE A 6 4.94 -1.86 -18.63
CA ILE A 6 4.56 -1.41 -17.29
C ILE A 6 5.08 0.00 -17.08
N ILE A 7 4.17 0.94 -16.85
CA ILE A 7 4.49 2.35 -16.62
C ILE A 7 4.31 2.63 -15.14
N SER A 8 5.42 2.78 -14.42
CA SER A 8 5.45 3.06 -12.98
C SER A 8 6.34 4.26 -12.68
N TYR A 9 5.82 5.25 -11.95
CA TYR A 9 6.63 6.39 -11.49
C TYR A 9 7.58 5.99 -10.36
N TYR A 10 7.13 5.16 -9.42
CA TYR A 10 7.95 4.72 -8.30
C TYR A 10 8.60 3.39 -8.66
N TRP A 11 9.92 3.44 -8.86
CA TRP A 11 10.77 2.30 -9.22
C TRP A 11 12.13 2.44 -8.51
N PRO A 12 12.86 1.35 -8.18
CA PRO A 12 14.16 1.46 -7.53
C PRO A 12 15.11 2.44 -8.26
N PRO A 13 15.82 3.31 -7.53
CA PRO A 13 16.08 3.25 -6.08
C PRO A 13 15.03 3.96 -5.20
N SER A 14 13.84 4.29 -5.72
CA SER A 14 12.74 4.72 -4.84
C SER A 14 12.48 3.63 -3.80
N GLY A 15 12.31 4.04 -2.55
CA GLY A 15 11.87 3.18 -1.45
C GLY A 15 10.37 3.25 -1.20
N GLY A 16 9.94 2.53 -0.16
CA GLY A 16 8.58 2.54 0.38
C GLY A 16 7.58 1.60 -0.32
N ALA A 17 6.40 1.46 0.30
CA ALA A 17 5.32 0.57 -0.16
C ALA A 17 4.84 0.86 -1.60
N GLY A 18 5.09 2.09 -2.06
CA GLY A 18 4.82 2.54 -3.42
C GLY A 18 5.47 1.68 -4.52
N VAL A 19 6.61 1.05 -4.23
CA VAL A 19 7.50 0.40 -5.20
C VAL A 19 7.33 -1.12 -5.21
N GLN A 20 7.17 -1.72 -4.03
CA GLN A 20 7.27 -3.16 -3.83
C GLN A 20 6.29 -3.96 -4.70
N ARG A 21 5.01 -3.54 -4.80
CA ARG A 21 3.99 -4.27 -5.55
C ARG A 21 4.42 -4.60 -6.98
N TRP A 22 4.78 -3.58 -7.76
CA TRP A 22 5.12 -3.75 -9.17
C TRP A 22 6.53 -4.27 -9.38
N LEU A 23 7.46 -3.99 -8.46
CA LEU A 23 8.77 -4.63 -8.46
C LEU A 23 8.63 -6.15 -8.33
N LYS A 24 7.84 -6.63 -7.37
CA LYS A 24 7.63 -8.07 -7.15
C LYS A 24 6.79 -8.71 -8.27
N PHE A 25 5.77 -8.04 -8.82
CA PHE A 25 5.10 -8.56 -10.02
C PHE A 25 6.08 -8.71 -11.19
N VAL A 26 6.92 -7.71 -11.45
CA VAL A 26 7.94 -7.79 -12.52
C VAL A 26 8.95 -8.92 -12.28
N LYS A 27 9.33 -9.16 -11.02
CA LYS A 27 10.19 -10.30 -10.63
C LYS A 27 9.58 -11.65 -11.01
N TYR A 28 8.26 -11.85 -10.81
CA TYR A 28 7.61 -13.14 -10.99
C TYR A 28 6.93 -13.34 -12.37
N LEU A 29 6.55 -12.27 -13.09
CA LEU A 29 5.88 -12.37 -14.39
C LEU A 29 6.61 -13.23 -15.44
N PRO A 30 7.96 -13.24 -15.53
CA PRO A 30 8.68 -14.13 -16.43
C PRO A 30 8.39 -15.63 -16.20
N GLN A 31 8.15 -16.03 -14.94
CA GLN A 31 7.80 -17.42 -14.59
C GLN A 31 6.43 -17.83 -15.16
N GLU A 32 5.58 -16.85 -15.48
CA GLU A 32 4.26 -17.02 -16.09
C GLU A 32 4.28 -16.81 -17.62
N GLY A 33 5.47 -16.78 -18.23
CA GLY A 33 5.64 -16.61 -19.69
C GLY A 33 5.36 -15.19 -20.21
N ILE A 34 5.35 -14.20 -19.31
CA ILE A 34 5.14 -12.78 -19.64
C ILE A 34 6.47 -12.03 -19.52
N GLU A 35 6.85 -11.30 -20.55
CA GLU A 35 8.06 -10.47 -20.57
C GLU A 35 7.70 -9.02 -20.19
N PRO A 36 8.00 -8.57 -18.96
CA PRO A 36 7.76 -7.19 -18.57
C PRO A 36 8.82 -6.25 -19.17
N ILE A 37 8.37 -5.10 -19.67
CA ILE A 37 9.22 -3.96 -20.02
C ILE A 37 8.80 -2.78 -19.16
N VAL A 38 9.73 -2.17 -18.43
CA VAL A 38 9.41 -1.10 -17.47
C VAL A 38 9.73 0.27 -18.07
N LEU A 39 8.80 1.20 -17.96
CA LEU A 39 9.00 2.62 -18.20
C LEU A 39 8.81 3.39 -16.91
N THR A 40 9.87 4.10 -16.49
CA THR A 40 9.89 4.85 -15.24
C THR A 40 10.56 6.22 -15.37
N ILE A 41 10.50 7.01 -14.30
CA ILE A 41 11.19 8.29 -14.19
C ILE A 41 12.67 8.05 -13.91
N HIS A 42 13.54 8.85 -14.52
CA HIS A 42 14.96 8.84 -14.21
C HIS A 42 15.17 9.44 -12.80
N PRO A 43 15.96 8.80 -11.91
CA PRO A 43 16.09 9.22 -10.51
C PRO A 43 16.46 10.69 -10.30
N GLU A 44 17.30 11.26 -11.18
CA GLU A 44 17.69 12.68 -11.15
C GLU A 44 16.50 13.66 -11.27
N PHE A 45 15.42 13.24 -11.94
CA PHE A 45 14.20 14.04 -12.14
C PHE A 45 13.06 13.60 -11.22
N ALA A 46 13.30 12.61 -10.37
CA ALA A 46 12.28 11.98 -9.57
C ALA A 46 12.13 12.68 -8.22
N ALA A 47 10.88 12.77 -7.76
CA ALA A 47 10.58 13.28 -6.43
C ALA A 47 10.22 12.10 -5.50
N TYR A 48 11.23 11.30 -5.19
CA TYR A 48 11.12 10.14 -4.30
C TYR A 48 11.01 10.58 -2.83
N PRO A 49 10.04 10.06 -2.07
CA PRO A 49 9.91 10.38 -0.65
C PRO A 49 11.01 9.72 0.19
N VAL A 50 11.43 8.52 -0.23
CA VAL A 50 12.45 7.68 0.42
C VAL A 50 13.29 7.04 -0.68
N LEU A 51 14.57 6.84 -0.41
CA LEU A 51 15.47 6.03 -1.24
C LEU A 51 15.76 4.72 -0.52
N ASP A 52 15.72 3.62 -1.27
CA ASP A 52 16.09 2.30 -0.78
C ASP A 52 16.79 1.53 -1.90
N GLU A 53 18.11 1.42 -1.76
CA GLU A 53 18.95 0.74 -2.74
C GLU A 53 18.82 -0.79 -2.65
N SER A 54 18.33 -1.32 -1.52
CA SER A 54 18.19 -2.76 -1.30
C SER A 54 17.20 -3.38 -2.29
N PHE A 55 16.20 -2.64 -2.76
CA PHE A 55 15.22 -3.09 -3.75
C PHE A 55 15.83 -3.38 -5.13
N LYS A 56 17.05 -2.92 -5.43
CA LYS A 56 17.72 -3.29 -6.68
C LYS A 56 18.02 -4.79 -6.75
N LYS A 57 18.13 -5.50 -5.61
CA LYS A 57 18.37 -6.95 -5.55
C LYS A 57 17.28 -7.77 -6.24
N ASP A 58 16.05 -7.24 -6.28
CA ASP A 58 14.89 -7.91 -6.89
C ASP A 58 14.76 -7.61 -8.40
N ILE A 59 15.66 -6.80 -8.98
CA ILE A 59 15.66 -6.48 -10.41
C ILE A 59 16.46 -7.54 -11.15
N ASN A 60 15.79 -8.28 -12.05
CA ASN A 60 16.48 -9.15 -12.99
C ASN A 60 17.42 -8.31 -13.89
N PRO A 61 18.71 -8.65 -14.01
CA PRO A 61 19.67 -7.93 -14.87
C PRO A 61 19.24 -7.80 -16.35
N GLU A 62 18.46 -8.74 -16.86
CA GLU A 62 17.95 -8.74 -18.24
C GLU A 62 16.69 -7.89 -18.42
N LEU A 63 16.11 -7.36 -17.33
CA LEU A 63 14.91 -6.54 -17.39
C LEU A 63 15.16 -5.25 -18.18
N LYS A 64 14.39 -5.05 -19.26
CA LYS A 64 14.40 -3.81 -20.02
C LYS A 64 13.73 -2.69 -19.22
N ILE A 65 14.54 -1.76 -18.70
CA ILE A 65 14.08 -0.56 -17.99
C ILE A 65 14.40 0.69 -18.82
N HIS A 66 13.35 1.40 -19.24
CA HIS A 66 13.45 2.70 -19.88
C HIS A 66 13.18 3.80 -18.86
N LYS A 67 14.10 4.77 -18.78
CA LYS A 67 13.99 5.93 -17.88
C LYS A 67 13.75 7.20 -18.68
N THR A 68 12.90 8.08 -18.16
CA THR A 68 12.56 9.37 -18.81
C THR A 68 12.76 10.55 -17.87
N LYS A 69 12.92 11.74 -18.45
CA LYS A 69 13.03 13.00 -17.72
C LYS A 69 11.64 13.45 -17.23
N ALA A 70 11.60 14.44 -16.35
CA ALA A 70 10.39 15.22 -16.06
C ALA A 70 10.64 16.70 -16.24
N THR A 71 9.58 17.45 -16.56
CA THR A 71 9.58 18.89 -16.32
C THR A 71 9.43 19.10 -14.82
N ASP A 72 10.45 19.68 -14.20
CA ASP A 72 10.45 19.98 -12.77
C ASP A 72 9.61 21.23 -12.49
N TYR A 73 8.30 21.03 -12.34
CA TYR A 73 7.40 22.10 -11.91
C TYR A 73 7.60 22.48 -10.43
N TYR A 74 8.31 21.65 -9.65
CA TYR A 74 8.58 21.91 -8.25
C TYR A 74 9.61 23.04 -8.10
N LYS A 75 10.64 23.10 -8.97
CA LYS A 75 11.61 24.21 -9.03
C LYS A 75 10.97 25.60 -9.18
N PHE A 76 9.89 25.71 -9.95
CA PHE A 76 9.15 26.97 -10.11
C PHE A 76 8.42 27.41 -8.84
N TYR A 77 8.16 26.48 -7.91
CA TYR A 77 7.41 26.71 -6.67
C TYR A 77 8.29 26.69 -5.40
N SER A 78 9.41 25.96 -5.43
CA SER A 78 10.28 25.72 -4.27
C SER A 78 11.22 26.87 -3.94
N VAL A 79 11.25 27.95 -4.74
CA VAL A 79 11.98 29.19 -4.42
C VAL A 79 11.56 29.77 -3.06
N PHE A 80 10.38 29.38 -2.54
CA PHE A 80 9.85 29.81 -1.24
C PHE A 80 9.88 28.75 -0.13
N LYS A 81 10.51 27.57 -0.30
CA LYS A 81 10.57 26.53 0.74
C LYS A 81 12.00 26.16 1.14
N ARG A 82 12.32 26.41 2.42
CA ARG A 82 13.61 26.09 3.06
C ARG A 82 13.82 24.58 3.34
N ASN A 83 12.74 23.78 3.40
CA ASN A 83 12.80 22.33 3.60
C ASN A 83 12.42 21.57 2.33
N LYS A 84 13.37 20.77 1.81
CA LYS A 84 13.31 20.03 0.54
C LYS A 84 12.63 18.65 0.63
N GLN A 85 12.20 18.21 1.81
CA GLN A 85 11.66 16.86 1.97
C GLN A 85 10.23 16.73 1.42
N VAL A 86 10.02 15.73 0.57
CA VAL A 86 8.70 15.34 0.06
C VAL A 86 7.95 14.62 1.19
N PRO A 87 6.68 14.98 1.50
CA PRO A 87 5.93 14.31 2.55
C PRO A 87 5.80 12.81 2.31
N HIS A 88 6.00 12.01 3.36
CA HIS A 88 5.79 10.56 3.34
C HIS A 88 4.29 10.26 3.16
N GLY A 89 3.96 9.27 2.32
CA GLY A 89 2.57 8.80 2.14
C GLY A 89 1.60 9.78 1.45
N GLY A 90 2.08 10.92 0.91
CA GLY A 90 1.21 11.89 0.23
C GLY A 90 0.26 12.67 1.16
N ILE A 91 0.28 12.40 2.46
CA ILE A 91 -0.52 13.08 3.47
C ILE A 91 0.05 14.50 3.63
N PRO A 92 -0.73 15.56 3.35
CA PRO A 92 -0.28 16.92 3.62
C PRO A 92 -0.13 17.11 5.14
N PRO A 93 0.90 17.84 5.61
CA PRO A 93 1.02 18.15 7.03
C PRO A 93 -0.24 18.89 7.51
N LYS A 94 -0.79 18.49 8.66
CA LYS A 94 -1.89 19.19 9.36
C LYS A 94 -1.40 20.53 9.93
N SER A 95 -0.91 21.43 9.08
CA SER A 95 -0.39 22.73 9.49
C SER A 95 -1.51 23.75 9.63
N LYS A 96 -1.58 24.42 10.79
CA LYS A 96 -2.48 25.56 11.02
C LYS A 96 -2.06 26.84 10.26
N SER A 97 -0.86 26.86 9.64
CA SER A 97 -0.34 28.04 8.96
C SER A 97 -1.09 28.35 7.66
N PHE A 98 -1.66 29.55 7.54
CA PHE A 98 -2.34 30.03 6.34
C PHE A 98 -1.44 29.96 5.09
N LYS A 99 -0.15 30.31 5.21
CA LYS A 99 0.81 30.26 4.10
C LYS A 99 1.01 28.83 3.57
N VAL A 100 1.05 27.84 4.47
CA VAL A 100 1.17 26.42 4.08
C VAL A 100 -0.11 25.92 3.41
N ARG A 101 -1.29 26.31 3.91
CA ARG A 101 -2.58 25.95 3.31
C ARG A 101 -2.75 26.57 1.92
N LEU A 102 -2.44 27.85 1.75
CA LEU A 102 -2.48 28.54 0.47
C LEU A 102 -1.49 27.93 -0.53
N SER A 103 -0.29 27.58 -0.04
CA SER A 103 0.73 26.89 -0.83
C SER A 103 0.24 25.56 -1.40
N LEU A 104 -0.38 24.74 -0.55
CA LEU A 104 -0.98 23.47 -0.94
C LEU A 104 -2.14 23.68 -1.92
N ALA A 105 -3.01 24.64 -1.66
CA ALA A 105 -4.14 24.96 -2.54
C ALA A 105 -3.68 25.37 -3.95
N LEU A 106 -2.70 26.26 -4.07
CA LEU A 106 -2.13 26.68 -5.36
C LEU A 106 -1.47 25.50 -6.09
N ARG A 107 -0.65 24.70 -5.39
CA ARG A 107 -0.04 23.49 -5.95
C ARG A 107 -1.11 22.56 -6.54
N ASN A 108 -2.16 22.27 -5.76
CA ASN A 108 -3.21 21.35 -6.15
C ASN A 108 -4.18 21.97 -7.17
N HIS A 109 -4.19 23.30 -7.33
CA HIS A 109 -4.88 23.98 -8.41
C HIS A 109 -4.15 23.79 -9.74
N PHE A 110 -2.84 24.03 -9.81
CA PHE A 110 -2.09 23.97 -11.07
C PHE A 110 -1.69 22.54 -11.49
N PHE A 111 -1.39 21.67 -10.54
CA PHE A 111 -0.90 20.32 -10.83
C PHE A 111 -1.99 19.29 -10.59
N ILE A 112 -2.77 18.99 -11.64
CA ILE A 112 -3.89 18.06 -11.56
C ILE A 112 -3.59 16.79 -12.36
N PRO A 113 -3.57 15.61 -11.73
CA PRO A 113 -4.00 15.38 -10.34
C PRO A 113 -2.96 15.67 -9.27
N ASP A 114 -1.69 15.63 -9.66
CA ASP A 114 -0.59 15.73 -8.71
C ASP A 114 0.64 16.37 -9.39
N PRO A 115 1.64 16.81 -8.59
CA PRO A 115 2.84 17.46 -9.11
C PRO A 115 3.72 16.59 -10.01
N ARG A 116 3.50 15.27 -10.09
CA ARG A 116 4.30 14.38 -10.92
C ARG A 116 3.91 14.47 -12.39
N ILE A 117 2.80 15.15 -12.73
CA ILE A 117 2.33 15.34 -14.12
C ILE A 117 3.41 15.84 -15.11
N GLY A 118 4.48 16.49 -14.65
CA GLY A 118 5.61 16.92 -15.46
C GLY A 118 6.36 15.80 -16.19
N TRP A 119 6.26 14.55 -15.74
CA TRP A 119 6.87 13.43 -16.46
C TRP A 119 6.03 12.90 -17.62
N ASN A 120 4.72 13.16 -17.62
CA ASN A 120 3.78 12.53 -18.55
C ASN A 120 4.11 12.81 -20.02
N LYS A 121 4.66 13.99 -20.34
CA LYS A 121 5.06 14.33 -21.71
C LYS A 121 6.16 13.40 -22.21
N TYR A 122 7.21 13.21 -21.41
CA TYR A 122 8.37 12.41 -21.78
C TYR A 122 8.04 10.92 -21.73
N ALA A 123 7.34 10.48 -20.68
CA ALA A 123 6.90 9.10 -20.55
C ALA A 123 5.95 8.70 -21.69
N PHE A 124 4.98 9.55 -22.06
CA PHE A 124 4.10 9.26 -23.20
C PHE A 124 4.89 9.09 -24.50
N LYS A 125 5.79 10.03 -24.83
CA LYS A 125 6.64 9.91 -26.03
C LYS A 125 7.42 8.60 -26.02
N LYS A 126 8.03 8.25 -24.89
CA LYS A 126 8.82 7.03 -24.78
C LYS A 126 7.96 5.76 -24.86
N ALA A 127 6.75 5.79 -24.29
CA ALA A 127 5.80 4.69 -24.39
C ALA A 127 5.43 4.41 -25.85
N MET A 128 5.15 5.45 -26.66
CA MET A 128 4.88 5.29 -28.09
C MET A 128 6.04 4.59 -28.82
N GLU A 129 7.28 5.01 -28.57
CA GLU A 129 8.49 4.40 -29.14
C GLU A 129 8.60 2.91 -28.76
N ILE A 130 8.40 2.57 -27.48
CA ILE A 130 8.49 1.20 -26.98
C ILE A 130 7.36 0.34 -27.58
N ILE A 131 6.13 0.85 -27.61
CA ILE A 131 4.96 0.11 -28.12
C ILE A 131 5.20 -0.32 -29.56
N GLN A 132 5.73 0.57 -30.39
CA GLN A 132 6.04 0.28 -31.79
C GLN A 132 7.24 -0.66 -31.92
N LYS A 133 8.36 -0.35 -31.26
CA LYS A 133 9.61 -1.11 -31.37
C LYS A 133 9.46 -2.55 -30.88
N GLU A 134 8.76 -2.75 -29.77
CA GLU A 134 8.63 -4.05 -29.10
C GLU A 134 7.30 -4.75 -29.43
N SER A 135 6.48 -4.16 -30.32
CA SER A 135 5.16 -4.68 -30.73
C SER A 135 4.22 -4.95 -29.55
N ILE A 136 4.21 -4.04 -28.57
CA ILE A 136 3.42 -4.19 -27.34
C ILE A 136 1.93 -4.16 -27.64
N LYS A 137 1.20 -5.12 -27.07
CA LYS A 137 -0.27 -5.19 -27.14
C LYS A 137 -0.97 -4.84 -25.84
N THR A 138 -0.25 -4.88 -24.71
CA THR A 138 -0.81 -4.59 -23.39
C THR A 138 0.06 -3.60 -22.64
N VAL A 139 -0.56 -2.55 -22.11
CA VAL A 139 0.06 -1.52 -21.28
C VAL A 139 -0.58 -1.50 -19.92
N ILE A 140 0.24 -1.43 -18.88
CA ILE A 140 -0.20 -1.26 -17.50
C ILE A 140 0.28 0.08 -16.96
N THR A 141 -0.61 0.82 -16.31
CA THR A 141 -0.25 2.00 -15.52
C THR A 141 -0.60 1.78 -14.06
N THR A 142 0.34 2.09 -13.16
CA THR A 142 0.10 2.02 -11.71
C THR A 142 0.10 3.39 -11.05
N SER A 143 -0.79 3.56 -10.08
CA SER A 143 -0.88 4.76 -9.25
C SER A 143 -1.11 4.42 -7.78
N PRO A 144 -0.77 5.31 -6.83
CA PRO A 144 -0.19 6.65 -7.00
C PRO A 144 1.22 6.68 -7.63
N PRO A 145 1.61 7.80 -8.29
CA PRO A 145 0.82 9.02 -8.51
C PRO A 145 -0.26 8.81 -9.58
N HIS A 146 -1.44 9.43 -9.41
CA HIS A 146 -2.55 9.26 -10.36
C HIS A 146 -2.26 9.91 -11.72
N SER A 147 -1.32 10.84 -11.79
CA SER A 147 -0.85 11.39 -13.06
C SER A 147 -0.31 10.33 -14.02
N THR A 148 0.22 9.21 -13.52
CA THR A 148 0.63 8.05 -14.33
C THR A 148 -0.53 7.48 -15.16
N GLN A 149 -1.74 7.45 -14.60
CA GLN A 149 -2.93 6.94 -15.31
C GLN A 149 -3.27 7.78 -16.55
N LEU A 150 -2.91 9.08 -16.55
CA LEU A 150 -3.10 9.94 -17.72
C LEU A 150 -2.16 9.58 -18.89
N ILE A 151 -1.06 8.88 -18.63
CA ILE A 151 -0.20 8.33 -19.70
C ILE A 151 -0.95 7.20 -20.40
N GLY A 152 -1.50 6.26 -19.63
CA GLY A 152 -2.32 5.16 -20.13
C GLY A 152 -3.51 5.65 -20.94
N LEU A 153 -4.21 6.66 -20.44
CA LEU A 153 -5.32 7.30 -21.16
C LEU A 153 -4.90 7.88 -22.53
N LYS A 154 -3.72 8.52 -22.59
CA LYS A 154 -3.18 9.04 -23.86
C LYS A 154 -2.74 7.92 -24.80
N VAL A 155 -2.12 6.88 -24.26
CA VAL A 155 -1.72 5.67 -25.01
C VAL A 155 -2.93 4.99 -25.62
N LYS A 156 -4.00 4.75 -24.85
CA LYS A 156 -5.25 4.14 -25.36
C LYS A 156 -5.91 5.00 -26.44
N LYS A 157 -5.83 6.33 -26.33
CA LYS A 157 -6.32 7.23 -27.38
C LYS A 157 -5.48 7.13 -28.67
N ALA A 158 -4.17 7.02 -28.55
CA ALA A 158 -3.26 6.94 -29.70
C ALA A 158 -3.23 5.55 -30.35
N PHE A 159 -3.45 4.50 -29.58
CA PHE A 159 -3.51 3.11 -30.01
C PHE A 159 -4.81 2.45 -29.51
N PRO A 160 -5.93 2.61 -30.22
CA PRO A 160 -7.23 2.09 -29.76
C PRO A 160 -7.25 0.58 -29.50
N ASN A 161 -6.43 -0.19 -30.24
CA ASN A 161 -6.33 -1.65 -30.15
C ASN A 161 -5.41 -2.15 -29.03
N ILE A 162 -4.77 -1.25 -28.28
CA ILE A 162 -3.95 -1.65 -27.13
C ILE A 162 -4.86 -2.00 -25.95
N ASN A 163 -4.55 -3.08 -25.25
CA ASN A 163 -5.20 -3.40 -23.99
C ASN A 163 -4.56 -2.56 -22.89
N TRP A 164 -5.32 -1.65 -22.31
CA TRP A 164 -4.87 -0.81 -21.21
C TRP A 164 -5.44 -1.29 -19.88
N VAL A 165 -4.56 -1.75 -18.99
CA VAL A 165 -4.91 -2.10 -17.61
C VAL A 165 -4.49 -0.96 -16.68
N ALA A 166 -5.43 -0.40 -15.92
CA ALA A 166 -5.13 0.62 -14.92
C ALA A 166 -5.15 0.00 -13.51
N ASP A 167 -3.98 -0.06 -12.87
CA ASP A 167 -3.80 -0.46 -11.47
C ASP A 167 -3.94 0.77 -10.55
N LEU A 168 -5.07 0.82 -9.86
CA LEU A 168 -5.43 1.87 -8.91
C LEU A 168 -5.30 1.28 -7.51
N ARG A 169 -4.21 1.61 -6.81
CA ARG A 169 -3.95 1.09 -5.45
C ARG A 169 -4.63 1.87 -4.35
N ASP A 170 -5.00 3.11 -4.67
CA ASP A 170 -5.71 4.03 -3.80
C ASP A 170 -6.84 4.71 -4.59
N PRO A 171 -7.96 5.06 -3.94
CA PRO A 171 -8.97 5.93 -4.56
C PRO A 171 -8.35 7.27 -4.94
N TRP A 172 -8.78 7.86 -6.06
CA TRP A 172 -8.21 9.13 -6.50
C TRP A 172 -8.88 10.31 -5.79
N THR A 173 -10.21 10.43 -5.87
CA THR A 173 -10.93 11.57 -5.25
C THR A 173 -11.57 11.26 -3.90
N ASP A 174 -11.43 10.03 -3.42
CA ASP A 174 -12.06 9.52 -2.19
C ASP A 174 -11.03 8.94 -1.22
N ILE A 175 -9.74 9.21 -1.45
CA ILE A 175 -8.73 8.91 -0.44
C ILE A 175 -9.03 9.74 0.81
N TYR A 176 -8.89 9.15 2.00
CA TYR A 176 -9.36 9.74 3.27
C TYR A 176 -8.81 11.16 3.53
N PHE A 177 -7.60 11.48 3.05
CA PHE A 177 -7.01 12.81 3.19
C PHE A 177 -7.33 13.78 2.05
N TYR A 178 -8.17 13.41 1.07
CA TYR A 178 -8.47 14.24 -0.11
C TYR A 178 -9.01 15.62 0.27
N LYS A 179 -9.89 15.66 1.28
CA LYS A 179 -10.46 16.91 1.82
C LYS A 179 -9.38 17.85 2.39
N ASN A 180 -8.28 17.29 2.90
CA ASN A 180 -7.16 18.05 3.47
C ASN A 180 -6.24 18.66 2.40
N LEU A 181 -6.41 18.30 1.13
CA LEU A 181 -5.62 18.84 0.02
C LEU A 181 -6.05 20.25 -0.40
N ASN A 182 -7.16 20.80 0.14
CA ASN A 182 -7.65 22.15 -0.14
C ASN A 182 -7.81 22.43 -1.65
N HIS A 183 -8.39 21.50 -2.40
CA HIS A 183 -8.67 21.71 -3.81
C HIS A 183 -9.67 22.86 -4.01
N SER A 184 -9.36 23.77 -4.95
CA SER A 184 -10.38 24.68 -5.49
C SER A 184 -11.52 23.89 -6.15
N ARG A 185 -12.74 24.45 -6.23
CA ARG A 185 -13.88 23.81 -6.93
C ARG A 185 -13.55 23.36 -8.36
N TRP A 186 -12.77 24.17 -9.08
CA TRP A 186 -12.32 23.81 -10.42
C TRP A 186 -11.38 22.59 -10.42
N SER A 187 -10.36 22.58 -9.55
CA SER A 187 -9.41 21.47 -9.43
C SER A 187 -10.09 20.16 -9.00
N ASP A 188 -11.02 20.21 -8.05
CA ASP A 188 -11.84 19.05 -7.66
C ASP A 188 -12.63 18.52 -8.87
N ARG A 189 -13.34 19.39 -9.60
CA ARG A 189 -14.06 19.02 -10.83
C ARG A 189 -13.16 18.36 -11.87
N GLN A 190 -11.94 18.89 -12.08
CA GLN A 190 -11.00 18.31 -13.02
C GLN A 190 -10.45 16.95 -12.55
N ASN A 191 -10.19 16.77 -11.25
CA ASN A 191 -9.78 15.49 -10.69
C ASN A 191 -10.87 14.43 -10.91
N ARG A 192 -12.12 14.73 -10.52
CA ARG A 192 -13.26 13.82 -10.70
C ARG A 192 -13.49 13.47 -12.18
N LYS A 193 -13.39 14.48 -13.06
CA LYS A 193 -13.49 14.26 -14.51
C LYS A 193 -12.41 13.30 -15.01
N LYS A 194 -11.14 13.52 -14.62
CA LYS A 194 -10.01 12.67 -15.04
C LYS A 194 -10.10 11.26 -14.46
N GLU A 195 -10.50 11.12 -13.20
CA GLU A 195 -10.77 9.82 -12.57
C GLU A 195 -11.84 9.07 -13.37
N LYS A 196 -12.98 9.70 -13.66
CA LYS A 196 -14.05 9.10 -14.47
C LYS A 196 -13.56 8.70 -15.87
N MET A 197 -12.70 9.51 -16.50
CA MET A 197 -12.10 9.17 -17.80
C MET A 197 -11.22 7.93 -17.71
N VAL A 198 -10.38 7.80 -16.67
CA VAL A 198 -9.53 6.62 -16.48
C VAL A 198 -10.39 5.38 -16.22
N LEU A 199 -11.31 5.47 -15.26
CA LEU A 199 -12.22 4.38 -14.90
C LEU A 199 -13.03 3.86 -16.10
N SER A 200 -13.54 4.77 -16.94
CA SER A 200 -14.34 4.40 -18.11
C SER A 200 -13.50 3.91 -19.30
N LYS A 201 -12.31 4.50 -19.55
CA LYS A 201 -11.53 4.24 -20.79
C LYS A 201 -10.45 3.18 -20.68
N ALA A 202 -10.02 2.78 -19.49
CA ALA A 202 -9.21 1.56 -19.34
C ALA A 202 -9.97 0.36 -19.92
N ASP A 203 -9.30 -0.70 -20.35
CA ASP A 203 -9.97 -1.94 -20.76
C ASP A 203 -10.22 -2.84 -19.54
N GLU A 204 -9.31 -2.84 -18.56
CA GLU A 204 -9.44 -3.55 -17.29
C GLU A 204 -8.92 -2.65 -16.15
N LEU A 205 -9.46 -2.85 -14.94
CA LEU A 205 -9.05 -2.16 -13.73
C LEU A 205 -8.53 -3.19 -12.71
N ILE A 206 -7.39 -2.90 -12.09
CA ILE A 206 -6.91 -3.65 -10.92
C ILE A 206 -7.04 -2.75 -9.71
N VAL A 207 -7.66 -3.26 -8.65
CA VAL A 207 -7.79 -2.60 -7.34
C VAL A 207 -7.30 -3.53 -6.23
N VAL A 208 -7.04 -2.97 -5.06
CA VAL A 208 -6.41 -3.72 -3.95
C VAL A 208 -7.41 -4.31 -2.96
N SER A 209 -8.69 -3.96 -3.05
CA SER A 209 -9.70 -4.41 -2.07
C SER A 209 -11.10 -4.50 -2.66
N GLN A 210 -11.98 -5.22 -1.96
CA GLN A 210 -13.38 -5.36 -2.36
C GLN A 210 -14.13 -4.05 -2.15
N GLY A 211 -13.92 -3.35 -1.03
CA GLY A 211 -14.47 -2.02 -0.80
C GLY A 211 -14.09 -1.00 -1.89
N MET A 212 -12.86 -1.06 -2.41
CA MET A 212 -12.43 -0.18 -3.51
C MET A 212 -13.09 -0.57 -4.85
N LYS A 213 -13.34 -1.87 -5.08
CA LYS A 213 -14.13 -2.33 -6.23
C LYS A 213 -15.56 -1.79 -6.15
N ASP A 214 -16.20 -1.92 -5.00
CA ASP A 214 -17.58 -1.45 -4.81
C ASP A 214 -17.69 0.07 -4.91
N LEU A 215 -16.71 0.80 -4.36
CA LEU A 215 -16.59 2.26 -4.54
C LEU A 215 -16.58 2.65 -6.03
N PHE A 216 -15.77 1.97 -6.85
CA PHE A 216 -15.67 2.31 -8.27
C PHE A 216 -16.87 1.85 -9.09
N ILE A 217 -17.53 0.77 -8.70
CA ILE A 217 -18.82 0.35 -9.26
C ILE A 217 -19.84 1.48 -9.09
N ASN A 218 -19.97 2.01 -7.86
CA ASN A 218 -20.91 3.07 -7.51
C ASN A 218 -20.57 4.45 -8.12
N LYS A 219 -19.42 4.58 -8.80
CA LYS A 219 -18.99 5.79 -9.50
C LYS A 219 -19.35 5.80 -10.99
N GLY A 220 -20.29 4.96 -11.42
CA GLY A 220 -20.72 4.87 -12.81
C GLY A 220 -20.09 3.72 -13.60
N LEU A 221 -19.70 2.65 -12.92
CA LEU A 221 -19.24 1.39 -13.55
C LEU A 221 -20.19 0.21 -13.26
N GLU A 222 -21.45 0.47 -12.89
CA GLU A 222 -22.44 -0.55 -12.55
C GLU A 222 -22.66 -1.57 -13.68
N GLY A 223 -22.62 -1.12 -14.93
CA GLY A 223 -22.71 -1.97 -16.13
C GLY A 223 -21.42 -2.72 -16.50
N ASN A 224 -20.30 -2.48 -15.81
CA ASN A 224 -18.98 -3.00 -16.16
C ASN A 224 -18.27 -3.66 -14.96
N ARG A 225 -19.00 -4.30 -14.04
CA ARG A 225 -18.43 -4.94 -12.84
C ARG A 225 -17.29 -5.92 -13.13
N ASN A 226 -17.40 -6.69 -14.22
CA ASN A 226 -16.43 -7.71 -14.62
C ASN A 226 -15.08 -7.13 -15.09
N LYS A 227 -15.01 -5.82 -15.29
CA LYS A 227 -13.81 -5.06 -15.63
C LYS A 227 -12.88 -4.87 -14.43
N ILE A 228 -13.41 -4.97 -13.21
CA ILE A 228 -12.69 -4.63 -11.98
C ILE A 228 -12.23 -5.90 -11.28
N HIS A 229 -10.91 -6.08 -11.24
CA HIS A 229 -10.23 -7.22 -10.65
C HIS A 229 -9.62 -6.82 -9.32
N VAL A 230 -9.95 -7.54 -8.26
CA VAL A 230 -9.33 -7.34 -6.94
C VAL A 230 -8.06 -8.19 -6.91
N ILE A 231 -6.91 -7.54 -6.90
CA ILE A 231 -5.62 -8.19 -6.64
C ILE A 231 -5.01 -7.43 -5.46
N PRO A 232 -5.11 -7.95 -4.24
CA PRO A 232 -4.66 -7.23 -3.05
C PRO A 232 -3.16 -6.98 -3.05
N ASN A 233 -2.67 -6.20 -2.09
CA ASN A 233 -1.26 -6.26 -1.76
C ASN A 233 -0.91 -7.65 -1.20
N GLY A 234 0.38 -7.89 -0.99
CA GLY A 234 0.87 -9.21 -0.63
C GLY A 234 2.31 -9.14 -0.12
N TYR A 235 2.78 -10.27 0.38
CA TYR A 235 4.13 -10.45 0.90
C TYR A 235 4.99 -11.25 -0.08
N ASP A 236 6.30 -10.98 -0.12
CA ASP A 236 7.22 -11.86 -0.84
C ASP A 236 7.66 -12.97 0.11
N SER A 237 7.38 -14.23 -0.25
CA SER A 237 7.72 -15.38 0.59
C SER A 237 9.23 -15.53 0.80
N GLU A 238 10.05 -15.01 -0.11
CA GLU A 238 11.52 -15.01 0.03
C GLU A 238 12.00 -14.11 1.17
N ASP A 239 11.21 -13.10 1.57
CA ASP A 239 11.53 -12.22 2.70
C ASP A 239 11.26 -12.90 4.06
N PHE A 240 10.52 -14.03 4.08
CA PHE A 240 10.09 -14.76 5.28
C PHE A 240 10.69 -16.16 5.39
N ILE A 241 11.87 -16.38 4.79
CA ILE A 241 12.65 -17.61 5.02
C ILE A 241 13.27 -17.54 6.41
N LEU A 242 12.46 -17.85 7.41
CA LEU A 242 12.81 -17.71 8.82
C LEU A 242 13.05 -19.08 9.44
N GLN A 243 14.05 -19.13 10.32
CA GLN A 243 14.36 -20.31 11.12
C GLN A 243 13.21 -20.60 12.10
N SER A 244 13.22 -21.80 12.69
CA SER A 244 12.23 -22.25 13.68
C SER A 244 11.90 -21.16 14.71
N LYS A 245 10.61 -21.03 15.04
CA LYS A 245 10.12 -20.06 16.02
C LYS A 245 10.83 -20.27 17.36
N ILE A 246 11.52 -19.23 17.84
CA ILE A 246 12.13 -19.25 19.17
C ILE A 246 11.00 -19.06 20.18
N SER A 247 10.96 -19.92 21.22
CA SER A 247 10.01 -19.74 22.31
C SER A 247 10.42 -18.51 23.13
N ASN A 248 9.50 -17.56 23.31
CA ASN A 248 9.73 -16.43 24.19
C ASN A 248 9.53 -16.86 25.66
N GLU A 249 10.28 -16.25 26.57
CA GLU A 249 10.06 -16.40 28.01
C GLU A 249 8.77 -15.72 28.48
N ARG A 250 8.38 -14.64 27.79
CA ARG A 250 7.15 -13.87 28.02
C ARG A 250 6.24 -13.94 26.79
N ALA A 251 4.94 -13.95 27.02
CA ALA A 251 3.96 -13.88 25.92
C ALA A 251 4.09 -12.52 25.22
N THR A 252 4.43 -12.54 23.94
CA THR A 252 4.86 -11.34 23.23
C THR A 252 3.82 -10.86 22.22
N ILE A 253 3.44 -9.60 22.33
CA ILE A 253 2.65 -8.87 21.33
C ILE A 253 3.60 -7.94 20.59
N SER A 254 3.61 -7.96 19.25
CA SER A 254 4.43 -7.02 18.47
C SER A 254 3.60 -6.08 17.61
N TYR A 255 4.02 -4.81 17.58
CA TYR A 255 3.68 -3.86 16.52
C TYR A 255 4.95 -3.49 15.75
N VAL A 256 4.89 -3.58 14.43
CA VAL A 256 6.00 -3.29 13.51
C VAL A 256 5.59 -2.18 12.55
N GLY A 257 6.34 -1.08 12.52
CA GLY A 257 6.17 0.06 11.63
C GLY A 257 5.91 1.37 12.37
N THR A 258 5.33 2.33 11.66
CA THR A 258 5.06 3.68 12.19
C THR A 258 3.63 3.80 12.67
N LEU A 259 3.42 4.37 13.86
CA LEU A 259 2.13 4.93 14.28
C LEU A 259 2.12 6.44 14.06
N ASN A 260 0.92 7.00 13.93
CA ASN A 260 0.69 8.44 13.98
C ASN A 260 -0.59 8.71 14.78
N ASP A 261 -0.94 9.98 14.97
CA ASP A 261 -2.09 10.38 15.79
C ASP A 261 -3.46 9.90 15.26
N ASP A 262 -3.55 9.43 14.01
CA ASP A 262 -4.78 8.86 13.46
C ASP A 262 -4.94 7.37 13.81
N TYR A 263 -3.94 6.71 14.42
CA TYR A 263 -4.03 5.32 14.85
C TYR A 263 -4.41 5.26 16.33
N ASP A 264 -5.67 4.94 16.59
CA ASP A 264 -6.19 4.80 17.95
C ASP A 264 -5.86 3.42 18.51
N ILE A 265 -5.15 3.39 19.64
CA ILE A 265 -4.81 2.18 20.39
C ILE A 265 -5.28 2.23 21.84
N SER A 266 -6.16 3.17 22.19
CA SER A 266 -6.61 3.41 23.56
C SER A 266 -7.24 2.16 24.18
N GLY A 267 -8.21 1.54 23.50
CA GLY A 267 -8.85 0.33 24.01
C GLY A 267 -7.90 -0.87 24.11
N PHE A 268 -6.86 -0.93 23.27
CA PHE A 268 -5.79 -1.92 23.41
C PHE A 268 -4.91 -1.68 24.63
N ILE A 269 -4.56 -0.44 24.93
CA ILE A 269 -3.80 -0.09 26.14
C ILE A 269 -4.60 -0.52 27.38
N ASP A 270 -5.90 -0.20 27.44
CA ASP A 270 -6.75 -0.55 28.58
C ASP A 270 -6.86 -2.07 28.78
N ALA A 271 -7.03 -2.82 27.68
CA ALA A 271 -7.04 -4.28 27.72
C ALA A 271 -5.67 -4.85 28.14
N LEU A 272 -4.57 -4.25 27.67
CA LEU A 272 -3.20 -4.64 27.99
C LEU A 272 -2.88 -4.42 29.48
N VAL A 273 -3.38 -3.34 30.09
CA VAL A 273 -3.29 -3.10 31.54
C VAL A 273 -3.95 -4.25 32.30
N ARG A 274 -5.19 -4.59 31.93
CA ARG A 274 -5.96 -5.63 32.62
C ARG A 274 -5.24 -6.98 32.58
N ILE A 275 -4.87 -7.45 31.39
CA ILE A 275 -4.23 -8.77 31.25
C ILE A 275 -2.83 -8.81 31.86
N SER A 276 -2.07 -7.71 31.82
CA SER A 276 -0.74 -7.64 32.45
C SER A 276 -0.81 -7.74 33.97
N ASN A 277 -1.79 -7.08 34.59
CA ASN A 277 -2.01 -7.12 36.04
C ASN A 277 -2.41 -8.52 36.52
N GLU A 278 -3.26 -9.22 35.78
CA GLU A 278 -3.72 -10.56 36.13
C GLU A 278 -2.65 -11.65 35.92
N ASN A 279 -1.61 -11.37 35.12
CA ASN A 279 -0.58 -12.34 34.75
C ASN A 279 0.84 -11.93 35.18
N GLU A 280 0.98 -11.15 36.26
CA GLU A 280 2.25 -10.80 36.90
C GLU A 280 3.33 -10.27 35.91
N ASN A 281 2.94 -9.51 34.89
CA ASN A 281 3.84 -9.00 33.84
C ASN A 281 4.59 -10.07 33.03
N ARG A 282 4.00 -11.26 32.85
CA ARG A 282 4.48 -12.27 31.89
C ARG A 282 4.18 -11.93 30.44
N ILE A 283 3.69 -10.71 30.19
CA ILE A 283 3.33 -10.18 28.86
C ILE A 283 4.33 -9.08 28.51
N GLU A 284 4.78 -9.10 27.27
CA GLU A 284 5.63 -8.05 26.69
C GLU A 284 4.95 -7.46 25.46
N PHE A 285 4.90 -6.13 25.37
CA PHE A 285 4.50 -5.42 24.17
C PHE A 285 5.73 -4.84 23.49
N GLN A 286 6.18 -5.49 22.41
CA GLN A 286 7.28 -5.04 21.58
C GLN A 286 6.79 -4.03 20.54
N PHE A 287 7.41 -2.85 20.52
CA PHE A 287 7.16 -1.83 19.51
C PHE A 287 8.42 -1.59 18.68
N LEU A 288 8.35 -1.89 17.39
CA LEU A 288 9.43 -1.70 16.43
C LEU A 288 9.01 -0.67 15.39
N GLY A 289 9.75 0.43 15.28
CA GLY A 289 9.51 1.52 14.34
C GLY A 289 9.33 2.86 15.05
N GLN A 290 8.52 3.74 14.47
CA GLN A 290 8.35 5.11 14.97
C GLN A 290 7.07 5.20 15.82
N LEU A 291 7.26 5.47 17.12
CA LEU A 291 6.20 5.69 18.10
C LEU A 291 6.04 7.19 18.39
N PRO A 292 4.85 7.79 18.21
CA PRO A 292 4.57 9.15 18.65
C PRO A 292 4.70 9.31 20.17
N LYS A 293 5.30 10.42 20.63
CA LYS A 293 5.59 10.63 22.06
C LYS A 293 4.32 10.66 22.93
N ASN A 294 3.21 11.18 22.40
CA ASN A 294 1.90 11.14 23.06
C ASN A 294 1.42 9.71 23.33
N ILE A 295 1.62 8.79 22.38
CA ILE A 295 1.24 7.38 22.55
C ILE A 295 2.18 6.70 23.55
N GLU A 296 3.48 6.95 23.45
CA GLU A 296 4.47 6.46 24.43
C GLU A 296 4.13 6.92 25.86
N THR A 297 3.86 8.22 26.05
CA THR A 297 3.45 8.78 27.36
C THR A 297 2.15 8.16 27.86
N ALA A 298 1.19 7.87 26.98
CA ALA A 298 -0.07 7.23 27.36
C ALA A 298 0.15 5.80 27.89
N ILE A 299 1.00 5.01 27.23
CA ILE A 299 1.38 3.66 27.68
C ILE A 299 2.10 3.73 29.04
N GLU A 300 3.05 4.66 29.20
CA GLU A 300 3.76 4.84 30.47
C GLU A 300 2.82 5.26 31.61
N SER A 301 1.89 6.20 31.34
CA SER A 301 0.93 6.70 32.32
C SER A 301 -0.10 5.64 32.75
N ALA A 302 -0.36 4.66 31.88
CA ALA A 302 -1.20 3.51 32.18
C ALA A 302 -0.50 2.45 33.06
N GLY A 303 0.75 2.66 33.48
CA GLY A 303 1.51 1.74 34.32
C GLY A 303 2.21 0.62 33.55
N LEU A 304 2.23 0.66 32.21
CA LEU A 304 2.77 -0.40 31.35
C LEU A 304 4.26 -0.23 31.01
N LYS A 305 5.00 0.60 31.77
CA LYS A 305 6.43 0.84 31.50
C LYS A 305 7.28 -0.44 31.53
N GLY A 306 6.94 -1.41 32.39
CA GLY A 306 7.62 -2.72 32.47
C GLY A 306 7.15 -3.74 31.41
N VAL A 307 6.09 -3.41 30.67
CA VAL A 307 5.48 -4.24 29.62
C VAL A 307 5.94 -3.77 28.24
N LEU A 308 6.08 -2.45 28.03
CA LEU A 308 6.53 -1.89 26.76
C LEU A 308 8.05 -2.10 26.54
N ASN A 309 8.39 -2.80 25.47
CA ASN A 309 9.73 -2.91 24.94
C ASN A 309 9.84 -2.13 23.61
N TYR A 310 10.20 -0.85 23.71
CA TYR A 310 10.35 0.02 22.55
C TYR A 310 11.75 -0.10 21.95
N LYS A 311 11.84 -0.64 20.73
CA LYS A 311 13.11 -0.90 20.02
C LYS A 311 13.51 0.20 19.03
N GLY A 312 12.64 1.18 18.77
CA GLY A 312 12.87 2.20 17.74
C GLY A 312 12.91 1.60 16.33
N TYR A 313 13.51 2.33 15.38
CA TYR A 313 13.66 1.84 14.01
C TYR A 313 14.65 0.68 13.93
N VAL A 314 14.25 -0.40 13.26
CA VAL A 314 15.10 -1.55 12.91
C VAL A 314 15.02 -1.83 11.42
N GLU A 315 16.02 -2.52 10.88
CA GLU A 315 16.01 -2.96 9.49
C GLU A 315 14.86 -3.94 9.22
N HIS A 316 14.36 -3.98 7.98
CA HIS A 316 13.19 -4.78 7.62
C HIS A 316 13.36 -6.28 7.95
N SER A 317 14.55 -6.84 7.72
CA SER A 317 14.83 -8.25 8.03
C SER A 317 14.80 -8.56 9.52
N GLU A 318 15.14 -7.60 10.38
CA GLU A 318 15.05 -7.73 11.84
C GLU A 318 13.61 -7.56 12.32
N ALA A 319 12.89 -6.59 11.77
CA ALA A 319 11.45 -6.42 11.99
C ALA A 319 10.65 -7.70 11.68
N VAL A 320 10.97 -8.37 10.57
CA VAL A 320 10.35 -9.64 10.17
C VAL A 320 10.64 -10.76 11.18
N LYS A 321 11.88 -10.85 11.71
CA LYS A 321 12.24 -11.83 12.75
C LYS A 321 11.43 -11.61 14.03
N HIS A 322 11.30 -10.37 14.48
CA HIS A 322 10.49 -10.03 15.66
C HIS A 322 9.01 -10.34 15.47
N ALA A 323 8.45 -10.00 14.31
CA ALA A 323 7.06 -10.33 14.00
C ALA A 323 6.84 -11.86 14.05
N PHE A 324 7.74 -12.63 13.43
CA PHE A 324 7.66 -14.09 13.40
C PHE A 324 7.81 -14.74 14.77
N SER A 325 8.72 -14.25 15.61
CA SER A 325 8.92 -14.79 16.95
C SER A 325 7.80 -14.44 17.93
N SER A 326 6.94 -13.46 17.62
CA SER A 326 5.89 -13.00 18.55
C SER A 326 4.79 -14.04 18.77
N ASP A 327 4.00 -13.91 19.82
CA ASP A 327 2.82 -14.75 20.05
C ASP A 327 1.58 -14.15 19.37
N LEU A 328 1.50 -12.83 19.31
CA LEU A 328 0.41 -12.07 18.70
C LEU A 328 0.94 -10.83 17.97
N LEU A 329 0.28 -10.43 16.88
CA LEU A 329 0.63 -9.22 16.11
C LEU A 329 -0.49 -8.18 16.15
N LEU A 330 -0.15 -6.95 16.53
CA LEU A 330 -1.08 -5.82 16.57
C LEU A 330 -1.11 -5.09 15.23
N LEU A 331 -2.25 -5.17 14.54
CA LEU A 331 -2.59 -4.34 13.38
C LEU A 331 -3.54 -3.22 13.81
N VAL A 332 -3.31 -2.01 13.30
CA VAL A 332 -4.18 -0.86 13.58
C VAL A 332 -4.51 -0.20 12.24
N VAL A 333 -5.79 -0.10 11.92
CA VAL A 333 -6.30 0.69 10.80
C VAL A 333 -6.51 2.12 11.30
N PRO A 334 -6.10 3.18 10.58
CA PRO A 334 -6.34 4.55 11.02
C PRO A 334 -7.82 4.82 11.33
N ASN A 335 -8.11 5.44 12.46
CA ASN A 335 -9.44 5.89 12.87
C ASN A 335 -9.78 7.22 12.18
N VAL A 336 -10.09 7.12 10.88
CA VAL A 336 -10.43 8.23 10.00
C VAL A 336 -11.77 7.97 9.32
N THR A 337 -12.41 9.03 8.82
CA THR A 337 -13.63 8.87 8.01
C THR A 337 -13.35 7.99 6.78
N ASP A 338 -14.30 7.10 6.45
CA ASP A 338 -14.25 6.19 5.31
C ASP A 338 -13.06 5.20 5.34
N ASN A 339 -12.65 4.76 6.53
CA ASN A 339 -11.51 3.84 6.72
C ASN A 339 -11.79 2.36 6.39
N LYS A 340 -13.03 1.97 6.10
CA LYS A 340 -13.42 0.57 5.77
C LYS A 340 -12.63 -0.03 4.62
N GLY A 341 -12.25 0.79 3.64
CA GLY A 341 -11.48 0.36 2.47
C GLY A 341 -9.96 0.31 2.66
N ILE A 342 -9.45 0.68 3.83
CA ILE A 342 -8.01 0.81 4.06
C ILE A 342 -7.41 -0.57 4.35
N ILE A 343 -6.58 -1.06 3.43
CA ILE A 343 -5.72 -2.22 3.65
C ILE A 343 -4.26 -1.79 3.67
N THR A 344 -3.57 -2.03 4.78
CA THR A 344 -2.14 -1.72 4.89
C THR A 344 -1.27 -2.88 4.37
N GLY A 345 -0.08 -2.58 3.86
CA GLY A 345 0.86 -3.63 3.44
C GLY A 345 1.26 -4.58 4.58
N LYS A 346 1.26 -4.06 5.81
CA LYS A 346 1.61 -4.80 7.04
C LYS A 346 0.71 -5.99 7.31
N LEU A 347 -0.58 -5.89 6.98
CA LEU A 347 -1.51 -7.02 7.11
C LEU A 347 -0.96 -8.26 6.41
N PHE A 348 -0.45 -8.11 5.19
CA PHE A 348 0.06 -9.24 4.41
C PHE A 348 1.39 -9.78 4.93
N GLU A 349 2.26 -8.91 5.45
CA GLU A 349 3.48 -9.35 6.13
C GLU A 349 3.15 -10.13 7.42
N TYR A 350 2.16 -9.70 8.18
CA TYR A 350 1.70 -10.43 9.38
C TYR A 350 1.03 -11.75 9.02
N ILE A 351 0.25 -11.79 7.94
CA ILE A 351 -0.28 -13.04 7.42
C ILE A 351 0.87 -13.99 7.07
N ALA A 352 1.96 -13.49 6.48
CA ALA A 352 3.11 -14.30 6.09
C ALA A 352 3.77 -15.03 7.27
N THR A 353 3.81 -14.41 8.46
CA THR A 353 4.50 -14.98 9.62
C THR A 353 3.75 -16.17 10.23
N GLY A 354 2.44 -16.26 10.01
CA GLY A 354 1.60 -17.30 10.63
C GLY A 354 1.44 -17.09 12.14
N ASN A 355 1.40 -15.83 12.59
CA ASN A 355 1.00 -15.49 13.95
C ASN A 355 -0.45 -14.96 13.91
N PRO A 356 -1.26 -15.21 14.95
CA PRO A 356 -2.56 -14.56 15.09
C PRO A 356 -2.41 -13.03 15.03
N ILE A 357 -3.42 -12.37 14.47
CA ILE A 357 -3.46 -10.92 14.33
C ILE A 357 -4.62 -10.37 15.16
N ILE A 358 -4.33 -9.43 16.04
CA ILE A 358 -5.35 -8.57 16.63
C ILE A 358 -5.42 -7.28 15.81
N CYS A 359 -6.57 -6.99 15.22
CA CYS A 359 -6.77 -5.81 14.41
C CYS A 359 -7.70 -4.81 15.10
N LEU A 360 -7.26 -3.56 15.26
CA LEU A 360 -8.13 -2.45 15.67
C LEU A 360 -8.58 -1.69 14.43
N GLY A 361 -9.88 -1.68 14.18
CA GLY A 361 -10.42 -1.15 12.93
C GLY A 361 -11.93 -1.29 12.80
N PRO A 362 -12.50 -0.84 11.66
CA PRO A 362 -13.92 -1.01 11.40
C PRO A 362 -14.26 -2.50 11.24
N LYS A 363 -15.10 -3.03 12.13
CA LYS A 363 -15.80 -4.32 11.93
C LYS A 363 -16.64 -4.18 10.66
N ASP A 364 -16.51 -5.10 9.70
CA ASP A 364 -17.00 -5.01 8.31
C ASP A 364 -16.08 -4.33 7.27
N GLY A 365 -14.88 -3.89 7.66
CA GLY A 365 -13.88 -3.36 6.74
C GLY A 365 -13.18 -4.45 5.92
N ASP A 366 -12.46 -4.05 4.87
CA ASP A 366 -11.70 -4.96 4.01
C ASP A 366 -10.63 -5.75 4.78
N ALA A 367 -9.99 -5.13 5.79
CA ALA A 367 -9.02 -5.81 6.64
C ALA A 367 -9.68 -6.90 7.51
N ASP A 368 -10.85 -6.61 8.09
CA ASP A 368 -11.65 -7.57 8.85
C ASP A 368 -12.10 -8.76 7.98
N MET A 369 -12.56 -8.48 6.75
CA MET A 369 -12.92 -9.53 5.80
C MET A 369 -11.76 -10.49 5.50
N ILE A 370 -10.56 -9.97 5.24
CA ILE A 370 -9.36 -10.80 4.99
C ILE A 370 -9.01 -11.66 6.21
N LEU A 371 -9.06 -11.08 7.41
CA LEU A 371 -8.74 -11.80 8.64
C LEU A 371 -9.73 -12.94 8.88
N ARG A 372 -11.03 -12.67 8.71
CA ARG A 372 -12.11 -13.64 8.91
C ARG A 372 -12.09 -14.76 7.87
N GLU A 373 -11.93 -14.44 6.59
CA GLU A 373 -11.91 -15.43 5.50
C GLU A 373 -10.70 -16.36 5.59
N GLY A 374 -9.55 -15.83 6.00
CA GLY A 374 -8.32 -16.62 6.15
C GLY A 374 -8.12 -17.25 7.52
N GLY A 375 -8.96 -16.91 8.52
CA GLY A 375 -8.75 -17.32 9.91
C GLY A 375 -7.42 -16.79 10.48
N PHE A 376 -6.97 -15.60 10.06
CA PHE A 376 -5.68 -15.03 10.46
C PHE A 376 -5.72 -14.27 11.79
N GLY A 377 -6.92 -13.97 12.29
CA GLY A 377 -7.10 -13.13 13.46
C GLY A 377 -8.53 -12.58 13.55
N GLU A 378 -8.72 -11.64 14.47
CA GLU A 378 -10.01 -10.99 14.73
C GLU A 378 -9.86 -9.46 14.71
N CYS A 379 -10.91 -8.77 14.25
CA CYS A 379 -10.97 -7.31 14.22
C CYS A 379 -11.94 -6.78 15.28
N PHE A 380 -11.48 -5.77 16.03
CA PHE A 380 -12.20 -5.13 17.11
C PHE A 380 -12.34 -3.64 16.83
N ASP A 381 -13.44 -3.07 17.33
CA ASP A 381 -13.55 -1.62 17.38
C ASP A 381 -12.47 -1.06 18.33
N TYR A 382 -11.98 0.14 18.04
CA TYR A 382 -10.91 0.80 18.79
C TYR A 382 -11.17 0.89 20.30
N SER A 383 -12.45 0.96 20.70
CA SER A 383 -12.90 1.15 22.08
C SER A 383 -13.43 -0.12 22.76
N ASP A 384 -13.43 -1.27 22.07
CA ASP A 384 -14.02 -2.53 22.57
C ASP A 384 -13.08 -3.28 23.53
N VAL A 385 -12.78 -2.67 24.67
CA VAL A 385 -11.78 -3.15 25.65
C VAL A 385 -12.03 -4.60 26.09
N ASN A 386 -13.28 -4.97 26.33
CA ASN A 386 -13.63 -6.31 26.81
C ASN A 386 -13.34 -7.38 25.75
N ALA A 387 -13.78 -7.17 24.50
CA ALA A 387 -13.53 -8.14 23.43
C ALA A 387 -12.04 -8.25 23.09
N ILE A 388 -11.31 -7.13 23.13
CA ILE A 388 -9.86 -7.11 22.97
C ILE A 388 -9.21 -7.96 24.08
N TYR A 389 -9.55 -7.72 25.35
CA TYR A 389 -9.02 -8.47 26.48
C TYR A 389 -9.28 -9.98 26.36
N GLU A 390 -10.52 -10.39 26.03
CA GLU A 390 -10.87 -11.80 25.85
C GLU A 390 -10.06 -12.45 24.73
N PHE A 391 -9.81 -11.73 23.63
CA PHE A 391 -8.95 -12.21 22.55
C PHE A 391 -7.49 -12.33 22.98
N LEU A 392 -6.97 -11.37 23.75
CA LEU A 392 -5.62 -11.44 24.32
C LEU A 392 -5.48 -12.66 25.23
N GLN A 393 -6.48 -12.95 26.08
CA GLN A 393 -6.47 -14.13 26.94
C GLN A 393 -6.44 -15.43 26.13
N ARG A 394 -7.31 -15.57 25.13
CA ARG A 394 -7.34 -16.74 24.23
C ARG A 394 -6.00 -16.96 23.51
N CYS A 395 -5.36 -15.89 23.03
CA CYS A 395 -4.12 -15.99 22.27
C CYS A 395 -2.88 -16.23 23.15
N LEU A 396 -2.74 -15.48 24.25
CA LEU A 396 -1.50 -15.41 25.02
C LEU A 396 -1.46 -16.41 26.17
N ILE A 397 -2.60 -16.70 26.78
CA ILE A 397 -2.70 -17.55 27.97
C ILE A 397 -3.20 -18.94 27.60
N GLU A 398 -4.38 -19.02 26.98
CA GLU A 398 -4.99 -20.31 26.61
C GLU A 398 -4.31 -20.95 25.39
N LYS A 399 -3.67 -20.12 24.55
CA LYS A 399 -3.06 -20.51 23.27
C LYS A 399 -4.02 -21.31 22.38
N SER A 400 -5.30 -20.93 22.42
CA SER A 400 -6.40 -21.61 21.74
C SER A 400 -6.62 -21.12 20.30
N ILE A 401 -5.99 -19.99 19.92
CA ILE A 401 -6.09 -19.42 18.58
C ILE A 401 -4.85 -19.78 17.76
N THR A 402 -5.08 -20.49 16.66
CA THR A 402 -4.06 -20.72 15.63
C THR A 402 -4.24 -19.74 14.49
N SER A 403 -3.14 -19.24 13.91
CA SER A 403 -3.21 -18.51 12.64
C SER A 403 -3.66 -19.46 11.52
N GLY A 404 -4.47 -18.96 10.58
CA GLY A 404 -4.92 -19.67 9.38
C GLY A 404 -3.88 -20.53 8.66
N ASN A 405 -4.34 -21.53 7.91
CA ASN A 405 -3.48 -22.57 7.35
C ASN A 405 -2.47 -22.01 6.31
N PRO A 406 -1.35 -22.72 6.04
CA PRO A 406 -0.33 -22.27 5.09
C PRO A 406 -0.85 -21.99 3.67
N THR A 407 -1.86 -22.72 3.21
CA THR A 407 -2.45 -22.55 1.88
C THR A 407 -3.19 -21.22 1.75
N ASP A 408 -3.94 -20.82 2.78
CA ASP A 408 -4.65 -19.54 2.80
C ASP A 408 -3.67 -18.37 2.87
N ARG A 409 -2.57 -18.51 3.62
CA ARG A 409 -1.48 -17.52 3.60
C ARG A 409 -0.88 -17.38 2.21
N TYR A 410 -0.58 -18.52 1.55
CA TYR A 410 0.07 -18.53 0.24
C TYR A 410 -0.71 -17.77 -0.85
N LYS A 411 -2.05 -17.69 -0.75
CA LYS A 411 -2.90 -16.89 -1.67
C LYS A 411 -2.46 -15.43 -1.73
N TYR A 412 -1.93 -14.88 -0.63
CA TYR A 412 -1.45 -13.50 -0.54
C TYR A 412 0.05 -13.35 -0.82
N SER A 413 0.75 -14.44 -1.19
CA SER A 413 2.12 -14.35 -1.68
C SER A 413 2.19 -13.59 -3.00
N ARG A 414 3.25 -12.80 -3.20
CA ARG A 414 3.47 -12.08 -4.47
C ARG A 414 3.54 -13.03 -5.66
N LYS A 415 4.02 -14.26 -5.46
CA LYS A 415 4.02 -15.30 -6.50
C LYS A 415 2.59 -15.70 -6.89
N SER A 416 1.73 -16.03 -5.93
CA SER A 416 0.32 -16.36 -6.19
C SER A 416 -0.44 -15.19 -6.83
N LEU A 417 -0.27 -13.98 -6.30
CA LEU A 417 -0.90 -12.78 -6.87
C LEU A 417 -0.41 -12.47 -8.30
N THR A 418 0.84 -12.80 -8.62
CA THR A 418 1.36 -12.68 -9.99
C THR A 418 0.70 -13.69 -10.93
N ASN A 419 0.42 -14.90 -10.46
CA ASN A 419 -0.31 -15.89 -11.24
C ASN A 419 -1.73 -15.39 -11.60
N ASP A 420 -2.44 -14.76 -10.66
CA ASP A 420 -3.75 -14.15 -10.93
C ASP A 420 -3.67 -12.98 -11.91
N LEU A 421 -2.65 -12.12 -11.77
CA LEU A 421 -2.36 -11.08 -12.75
C LEU A 421 -2.07 -11.67 -14.14
N ALA A 422 -1.27 -12.74 -14.21
CA ALA A 422 -0.91 -13.39 -15.47
C ALA A 422 -2.13 -14.00 -16.17
N LYS A 423 -3.06 -14.63 -15.43
CA LYS A 423 -4.35 -15.11 -15.98
C LYS A 423 -5.12 -13.97 -16.65
N LEU A 424 -5.21 -12.81 -15.99
CA LEU A 424 -5.85 -11.61 -16.54
C LEU A 424 -5.16 -11.15 -17.83
N LEU A 425 -3.83 -11.04 -17.82
CA LEU A 425 -3.05 -10.55 -18.96
C LEU A 425 -3.09 -11.51 -20.17
N ASN A 426 -3.08 -12.82 -19.92
CA ASN A 426 -3.17 -13.83 -20.97
C ASN A 426 -4.56 -13.83 -21.64
N ARG A 427 -5.64 -13.62 -20.86
CA ARG A 427 -7.00 -13.44 -21.38
C ARG A 427 -7.11 -12.22 -22.32
N LEU A 428 -6.38 -11.16 -22.04
CA LEU A 428 -6.34 -9.98 -22.92
C LEU A 428 -5.57 -10.26 -24.21
N GLY A 429 -4.47 -11.01 -24.12
CA GLY A 429 -3.67 -11.40 -25.28
C GLY A 429 -4.42 -12.31 -26.27
N SER A 430 -5.33 -13.16 -25.80
CA SER A 430 -6.14 -14.03 -26.68
C SER A 430 -7.24 -13.29 -27.43
N LYS A 431 -7.83 -12.23 -26.84
CA LYS A 431 -8.88 -11.42 -27.47
C LYS A 431 -8.38 -10.60 -28.67
N THR A 432 -7.07 -10.34 -28.77
CA THR A 432 -6.47 -9.53 -29.84
C THR A 432 -5.99 -10.37 -31.04
N ARG A 433 -6.17 -11.70 -31.01
CA ARG A 433 -5.75 -12.63 -32.09
C ARG A 433 -6.88 -13.01 -33.06
N ILE A 434 -8.09 -12.48 -32.85
CA ILE A 434 -9.26 -12.59 -33.73
C ILE A 434 -9.45 -11.22 -34.36
#